data_AF-A0A8H3AD92-F1
#
_entry.id   AF-A0A8H3AD92-F1
#
_cell.length_a   1.000
_cell.length_b   1.000
_cell.length_c   1.000
_cell.angle_alpha   90.00
_cell.angle_beta   90.00
_cell.angle_gamma   90.00
#
_symmetry.space_group_name_H-M   'P 1'
#
loop_
_entity.id
_entity.type
_entity.pdbx_description
1 polymer ?
#
loop_
_entity_poly.entity_id
_entity_poly.type
_entity_poly.pdbx_seq_one_letter_code
_entity_poly.pdbx_strand_id
1 'polypeptide(L)'
;MMSPTRANCTSTTTDYELVRSHHPDCVACRSLPRAVAHQRFQAITHAYEVLTGKRKAGRGVATPAESAELARRRAAYRATYASGRPYTGRRNEWGGFEYPDSAAYRERYNKGDTTGNQAFFVAVSVMTIVVALLQATHISPLLYSKSPSSVSAVDRRHEQARLALEEARSKGQEYGDERRQGIRKWVREAGLEGAGQNIGHGGRSRESEDV
;
A
#
# COMPACT_ATOMS: atom_id res chain seq x y z
N MET A 1 50.38 13.46 15.36
CA MET A 1 48.99 13.40 14.86
C MET A 1 48.22 12.46 15.76
N MET A 2 47.60 13.00 16.82
CA MET A 2 46.85 12.22 17.82
C MET A 2 45.36 12.49 17.61
N SER A 3 44.63 11.47 17.17
CA SER A 3 43.17 11.50 17.18
C SER A 3 42.69 11.45 18.64
N PRO A 4 41.82 12.37 19.08
CA PRO A 4 41.34 12.33 20.45
C PRO A 4 40.26 11.26 20.57
N THR A 5 40.55 10.26 21.41
CA THR A 5 39.56 9.34 21.99
C THR A 5 38.52 10.18 22.73
N ARG A 6 37.34 10.39 22.13
CA ARG A 6 36.24 11.11 22.79
C ARG A 6 35.70 10.23 23.91
N ALA A 7 35.91 10.69 25.15
CA ALA A 7 35.35 10.14 26.36
C ALA A 7 33.82 10.15 26.33
N ASN A 8 33.21 9.05 26.80
CA ASN A 8 31.77 8.78 26.84
C ASN A 8 31.02 9.61 27.91
N CYS A 9 31.07 10.93 27.86
CA CYS A 9 30.33 11.81 28.77
C CYS A 9 29.77 13.01 27.99
N THR A 10 28.43 13.16 27.95
CA THR A 10 27.57 14.19 27.27
C THR A 10 26.94 13.89 25.90
N SER A 11 26.74 12.62 25.50
CA SER A 11 26.20 12.29 24.16
C SER A 11 24.80 12.84 23.85
N THR A 12 23.86 12.87 24.81
CA THR A 12 22.46 13.19 24.47
C THR A 12 22.22 14.66 24.14
N THR A 13 22.89 15.59 24.84
CA THR A 13 22.68 17.03 24.64
C THR A 13 23.33 17.51 23.34
N THR A 14 24.56 17.07 23.06
CA THR A 14 25.27 17.46 21.84
C THR A 14 24.63 16.88 20.58
N ASP A 15 24.14 15.64 20.65
CA ASP A 15 23.49 14.99 19.52
C ASP A 15 22.12 15.63 19.21
N TYR A 16 21.37 16.03 20.24
CA TYR A 16 20.10 16.75 20.08
C TYR A 16 20.30 18.15 19.48
N GLU A 17 21.32 18.89 19.90
CA GLU A 17 21.64 20.22 19.35
C GLU A 17 22.07 20.15 17.87
N LEU A 18 22.80 19.11 17.48
CA LEU A 18 23.20 18.89 16.10
C LEU A 18 21.99 18.60 15.19
N VAL A 19 21.07 17.73 15.63
CA VAL A 19 19.83 17.44 14.89
C VAL A 19 18.95 18.67 14.80
N ARG A 20 18.84 19.45 15.89
CA ARG A 20 18.02 20.66 15.95
C ARG A 20 18.54 21.76 15.03
N SER A 21 19.86 21.94 14.92
CA SER A 21 20.48 22.94 14.04
C SER A 21 20.43 22.57 12.56
N HIS A 22 20.33 21.29 12.22
CA HIS A 22 20.25 20.79 10.83
C HIS A 22 18.86 20.28 10.40
N HIS A 23 17.83 20.49 11.21
CA HIS A 23 16.46 20.13 10.85
C HIS A 23 16.01 20.94 9.61
N PRO A 24 15.32 20.34 8.62
CA PRO A 24 14.88 21.06 7.41
C PRO A 24 14.01 22.29 7.70
N ASP A 25 13.33 22.31 8.85
CA ASP A 25 12.47 23.42 9.26
C ASP A 25 13.17 24.48 10.16
N CYS A 26 14.46 24.30 10.45
CA CYS A 26 15.20 25.25 11.27
C CYS A 26 15.46 26.57 10.53
N VAL A 27 15.61 27.68 11.27
CA VAL A 27 15.83 29.01 10.71
C VAL A 27 17.11 29.06 9.85
N ALA A 28 18.15 28.32 10.24
CA ALA A 28 19.42 28.24 9.51
C ALA A 28 19.33 27.48 8.17
N CYS A 29 18.32 26.62 7.98
CA CYS A 29 18.11 25.85 6.76
C CYS A 29 17.11 26.47 5.78
N ARG A 30 16.37 27.53 6.18
CA ARG A 30 15.41 28.23 5.30
C ARG A 30 16.08 28.95 4.12
N SER A 31 17.34 29.33 4.25
CA SER A 31 18.13 29.95 3.18
C SER A 31 18.68 28.93 2.17
N LEU A 32 18.61 27.63 2.47
CA LEU A 32 19.10 26.57 1.59
C LEU A 32 17.95 26.00 0.74
N PRO A 33 18.23 25.57 -0.51
CA PRO A 33 17.27 24.81 -1.29
C PRO A 33 16.84 23.55 -0.52
N ARG A 34 15.53 23.26 -0.55
CA ARG A 34 14.91 22.13 0.18
C ARG A 34 15.62 20.79 -0.04
N ALA A 35 16.06 20.53 -1.27
CA ALA A 35 16.79 19.31 -1.61
C ALA A 35 18.13 19.19 -0.85
N VAL A 36 18.87 20.29 -0.71
CA VAL A 36 20.17 20.34 -0.03
C VAL A 36 20.00 20.22 1.48
N ALA A 37 19.01 20.90 2.07
CA ALA A 37 18.70 20.77 3.49
C ALA A 37 18.33 19.31 3.86
N HIS A 38 17.50 18.67 3.02
CA HIS A 38 17.12 17.28 3.22
C HIS A 38 18.30 16.31 3.10
N GLN A 39 19.18 16.51 2.11
CA GLN A 39 20.38 15.69 1.93
C GLN A 39 21.34 15.80 3.13
N ARG A 40 21.52 17.01 3.68
CA ARG A 40 22.34 17.23 4.87
C ARG A 40 21.77 16.54 6.09
N PHE A 41 20.46 16.65 6.30
CA PHE A 41 19.77 15.96 7.41
C PHE A 41 19.94 14.44 7.30
N GLN A 42 19.72 13.86 6.11
CA GLN A 42 19.92 12.43 5.86
C GLN A 42 21.37 11.98 6.14
N ALA A 43 22.36 12.78 5.74
CA ALA A 43 23.77 12.46 5.99
C ALA A 43 24.10 12.42 7.51
N ILE A 44 23.54 13.35 8.29
CA ILE A 44 23.74 13.40 9.74
C ILE A 44 23.04 12.22 10.42
N THR A 45 21.79 11.92 10.05
CA THR A 45 21.08 10.73 10.55
C THR A 45 21.85 9.46 10.23
N HIS A 46 22.38 9.34 9.01
CA HIS A 46 23.18 8.20 8.60
C HIS A 46 24.46 8.05 9.43
N ALA A 47 25.18 9.15 9.67
CA ALA A 47 26.37 9.14 10.51
C ALA A 47 26.05 8.73 11.96
N TYR A 48 24.95 9.26 12.54
CA TYR A 48 24.49 8.91 13.88
C TYR A 48 24.10 7.43 13.99
N GLU A 49 23.40 6.89 13.00
CA GLU A 49 23.06 5.47 12.94
C GLU A 49 24.29 4.55 12.91
N VAL A 50 25.36 4.98 12.21
CA VAL A 50 26.64 4.25 12.18
C VAL A 50 27.36 4.34 13.52
N LEU A 51 27.45 5.52 14.12
CA LEU A 51 28.11 5.74 15.41
C LEU A 51 27.41 5.03 16.57
N THR A 52 26.08 4.96 16.53
CA THR A 52 25.27 4.25 17.54
C THR A 52 25.20 2.75 17.32
N GLY A 53 25.81 2.23 16.24
CA GLY A 53 25.79 0.81 15.89
C GLY A 53 24.43 0.30 15.41
N LYS A 54 23.40 1.16 15.31
CA LYS A 54 22.09 0.83 14.72
C LYS A 54 22.23 0.39 13.27
N ARG A 55 23.27 0.90 12.59
CA ARG A 55 23.64 0.52 11.23
C ARG A 55 25.11 0.14 11.20
N LYS A 56 25.43 -1.10 10.80
CA LYS A 56 26.82 -1.53 10.62
C LYS A 56 27.45 -0.72 9.48
N ALA A 57 28.59 -0.08 9.72
CA ALA A 57 29.38 0.57 8.68
C ALA A 57 29.63 -0.45 7.54
N GLY A 58 29.16 -0.13 6.34
CA GLY A 58 29.24 -1.02 5.16
C GLY A 58 27.92 -1.72 4.76
N ARG A 59 26.88 -1.77 5.60
CA ARG A 59 25.59 -2.39 5.24
C ARG A 59 24.62 -1.46 4.49
N GLY A 60 25.14 -0.66 3.57
CA GLY A 60 24.31 0.28 2.82
C GLY A 60 24.93 0.89 1.58
N VAL A 61 26.16 0.50 1.23
CA VAL A 61 26.60 0.60 -0.16
C VAL A 61 26.08 -0.69 -0.80
N ALA A 62 24.94 -0.61 -1.47
CA ALA A 62 24.45 -1.72 -2.27
C ALA A 62 25.58 -2.07 -3.24
N THR A 63 26.04 -3.31 -3.21
CA THR A 63 27.01 -3.79 -4.20
C THR A 63 26.44 -3.55 -5.60
N PRO A 64 27.29 -3.42 -6.65
CA PRO A 64 26.80 -3.27 -8.02
C PRO A 64 25.74 -4.33 -8.38
N ALA A 65 25.93 -5.57 -7.91
CA ALA A 65 24.97 -6.66 -8.06
C ALA A 65 23.64 -6.40 -7.33
N GLU A 66 23.66 -5.95 -6.07
CA GLU A 66 22.45 -5.59 -5.33
C GLU A 66 21.74 -4.37 -5.92
N SER A 67 22.49 -3.42 -6.48
CA SER A 67 21.93 -2.24 -7.14
C SER A 67 21.21 -2.58 -8.45
N ALA A 68 21.77 -3.50 -9.23
CA ALA A 68 21.16 -4.04 -10.45
C ALA A 68 19.91 -4.87 -10.12
N GLU A 69 19.95 -5.67 -9.05
CA GLU A 69 18.80 -6.43 -8.57
C GLU A 69 17.69 -5.50 -8.05
N LEU A 70 18.03 -4.42 -7.33
CA LEU A 70 17.06 -3.41 -6.93
C LEU A 70 16.44 -2.70 -8.13
N ALA A 71 17.23 -2.39 -9.17
CA ALA A 71 16.73 -1.78 -10.40
C ALA A 71 15.76 -2.71 -11.13
N ARG A 72 16.08 -4.01 -11.24
CA ARG A 72 15.19 -5.05 -11.78
C ARG A 72 13.88 -5.11 -11.00
N ARG A 73 13.93 -5.15 -9.66
CA ARG A 73 12.74 -5.17 -8.80
C ARG A 73 11.88 -3.93 -8.97
N ARG A 74 12.49 -2.75 -9.06
CA ARG A 74 11.77 -1.48 -9.30
C ARG A 74 11.11 -1.45 -10.67
N ALA A 75 11.75 -2.00 -11.70
CA ALA A 75 11.17 -2.10 -13.04
C ALA A 75 9.95 -3.03 -13.06
N ALA A 76 10.04 -4.20 -12.41
CA ALA A 76 8.91 -5.12 -12.25
C ALA A 76 7.74 -4.45 -11.51
N TYR A 77 8.03 -3.71 -10.44
CA TYR A 77 7.03 -2.97 -9.66
C TYR A 77 6.35 -1.86 -10.49
N ARG A 78 7.09 -1.18 -11.37
CA ARG A 78 6.50 -0.20 -12.29
C ARG A 78 5.61 -0.86 -13.35
N ALA A 79 6.01 -2.01 -13.86
CA ALA A 79 5.22 -2.76 -14.85
C ALA A 79 3.88 -3.25 -14.29
N THR A 80 3.85 -3.69 -13.03
CA THR A 80 2.60 -4.12 -12.38
C THR A 80 1.62 -2.97 -12.17
N TYR A 81 2.10 -1.80 -11.72
CA TYR A 81 1.25 -0.61 -11.59
C TYR A 81 0.75 -0.08 -12.94
N ALA A 82 1.56 -0.17 -14.00
CA ALA A 82 1.15 0.22 -15.35
C ALA A 82 0.03 -0.69 -15.90
N SER A 83 -0.04 -1.95 -15.47
CA SER A 83 -1.05 -2.92 -15.93
C SER A 83 -2.44 -2.78 -15.29
N GLY A 84 -2.63 -1.86 -14.33
CA GLY A 84 -3.94 -1.56 -13.74
C GLY A 84 -4.61 -2.70 -12.96
N ARG A 85 -3.92 -3.82 -12.71
CA ARG A 85 -4.47 -4.95 -11.95
C ARG A 85 -4.44 -4.63 -10.45
N PRO A 86 -5.57 -4.73 -9.72
CA PRO A 86 -5.59 -4.51 -8.28
C PRO A 86 -4.71 -5.54 -7.58
N TYR A 87 -3.82 -5.03 -6.74
CA TYR A 87 -2.77 -5.78 -6.11
C TYR A 87 -3.29 -6.58 -4.90
N THR A 88 -3.16 -7.91 -4.93
CA THR A 88 -3.69 -8.83 -3.89
C THR A 88 -2.61 -9.62 -3.13
N GLY A 89 -1.32 -9.30 -3.32
CA GLY A 89 -0.22 -10.04 -2.70
C GLY A 89 -0.20 -9.92 -1.16
N ARG A 90 0.12 -11.02 -0.47
CA ARG A 90 0.44 -11.02 0.97
C ARG A 90 1.94 -10.76 1.15
N ARG A 91 2.32 -10.08 2.24
CA ARG A 91 3.73 -9.79 2.57
C ARG A 91 4.40 -11.06 3.13
N ASN A 92 5.56 -11.45 2.62
CA ASN A 92 6.29 -12.59 3.16
C ASN A 92 7.10 -12.22 4.42
N GLU A 93 7.58 -13.26 5.10
CA GLU A 93 8.32 -13.22 6.38
C GLU A 93 9.62 -12.38 6.35
N TRP A 94 10.19 -12.13 5.17
CA TRP A 94 11.38 -11.31 4.97
C TRP A 94 11.06 -9.86 4.56
N GLY A 95 9.80 -9.44 4.71
CA GLY A 95 9.34 -8.09 4.40
C GLY A 95 9.20 -7.81 2.89
N GLY A 96 9.29 -8.85 2.07
CA GLY A 96 9.20 -8.80 0.61
C GLY A 96 7.82 -9.10 0.04
N PHE A 97 7.67 -8.63 -1.20
CA PHE A 97 6.74 -9.07 -2.23
C PHE A 97 6.54 -10.58 -2.44
N GLU A 98 5.48 -11.27 -1.97
CA GLU A 98 5.19 -12.61 -2.51
C GLU A 98 4.24 -12.50 -3.71
N TYR A 99 4.73 -12.90 -4.88
CA TYR A 99 3.94 -12.93 -6.11
C TYR A 99 3.12 -14.24 -6.17
N PRO A 100 1.80 -14.17 -6.45
CA PRO A 100 0.94 -15.36 -6.55
C PRO A 100 1.38 -16.41 -7.58
N ASP A 101 2.21 -16.01 -8.54
CA ASP A 101 2.71 -16.87 -9.62
C ASP A 101 4.22 -17.17 -9.50
N SER A 102 4.81 -16.94 -8.33
CA SER A 102 6.22 -17.28 -8.12
C SER A 102 6.39 -18.80 -7.94
N ALA A 103 7.45 -19.37 -8.50
CA ALA A 103 7.79 -20.78 -8.32
C ALA A 103 7.88 -21.16 -6.82
N ALA A 104 8.38 -20.24 -5.99
CA ALA A 104 8.43 -20.37 -4.54
C ALA A 104 7.03 -20.48 -3.88
N TYR A 105 6.02 -19.78 -4.41
CA TYR A 105 4.63 -19.90 -3.97
C TYR A 105 4.05 -21.28 -4.31
N ARG A 106 4.27 -21.78 -5.54
CA ARG A 106 3.85 -23.13 -5.95
C ARG A 106 4.53 -24.22 -5.13
N GLU A 107 5.82 -24.07 -4.86
CA GLU A 107 6.58 -25.05 -4.08
C GLU A 107 6.11 -25.12 -2.63
N ARG A 108 5.81 -23.98 -1.98
CA ARG A 108 5.24 -23.96 -0.63
C ARG A 108 3.83 -24.53 -0.56
N TYR A 109 2.97 -24.21 -1.52
CA TYR A 109 1.60 -24.74 -1.59
C TYR A 109 1.58 -26.25 -1.81
N ASN A 110 2.45 -26.77 -2.67
CA ASN A 110 2.55 -28.20 -2.94
C ASN A 110 3.24 -29.00 -1.82
N LYS A 111 4.11 -28.37 -1.03
CA LYS A 111 4.82 -29.01 0.08
C LYS A 111 3.97 -29.17 1.34
N GLY A 112 2.72 -28.67 1.34
CA GLY A 112 1.80 -28.83 2.47
C GLY A 112 2.26 -28.10 3.73
N ASP A 113 3.13 -27.10 3.57
CA ASP A 113 3.68 -26.35 4.69
C ASP A 113 2.60 -25.38 5.19
N THR A 114 1.72 -25.92 6.02
CA THR A 114 0.64 -25.24 6.76
C THR A 114 1.23 -24.41 7.91
N THR A 115 2.28 -23.64 7.62
CA THR A 115 3.07 -22.97 8.66
C THR A 115 2.39 -21.70 9.16
N GLY A 116 2.18 -21.69 10.48
CA GLY A 116 1.69 -20.56 11.25
C GLY A 116 0.43 -20.92 12.02
N ASN A 117 -0.74 -20.74 11.41
CA ASN A 117 -2.02 -20.75 12.13
C ASN A 117 -3.14 -21.52 11.40
N GLN A 118 -2.89 -22.11 10.22
CA GLN A 118 -3.95 -22.78 9.45
C GLN A 118 -4.46 -24.04 10.14
N ALA A 119 -3.58 -24.86 10.72
CA ALA A 119 -4.00 -26.01 11.53
C ALA A 119 -4.87 -25.60 12.72
N PHE A 120 -4.58 -24.44 13.34
CA PHE A 120 -5.40 -23.88 14.40
C PHE A 120 -6.79 -23.47 13.88
N PHE A 121 -6.88 -22.77 12.74
CA PHE A 121 -8.18 -22.41 12.16
C PHE A 121 -8.99 -23.64 11.73
N VAL A 122 -8.34 -24.66 11.16
CA VAL A 122 -8.99 -25.93 10.81
C VAL A 122 -9.49 -26.63 12.08
N ALA A 123 -8.65 -26.76 13.11
CA ALA A 123 -9.05 -27.37 14.38
C ALA A 123 -10.22 -26.63 15.06
N VAL A 124 -10.16 -25.29 15.13
CA VAL A 124 -11.25 -24.45 15.66
C VAL A 124 -12.52 -24.64 14.84
N SER A 125 -12.44 -24.66 13.51
CA SER A 125 -13.61 -24.86 12.64
C SER A 125 -14.27 -26.22 12.88
N VAL A 126 -13.47 -27.30 12.98
CA VAL A 126 -13.98 -28.64 13.27
C VAL A 126 -14.61 -28.69 14.68
N MET A 127 -13.95 -28.11 15.68
CA MET A 127 -14.48 -28.05 17.05
C MET A 127 -15.81 -27.30 17.12
N THR A 128 -15.95 -26.18 16.41
CA THR A 128 -17.21 -25.42 16.38
C THR A 128 -18.36 -26.22 15.78
N ILE A 129 -18.09 -27.02 14.73
CA ILE A 129 -19.08 -27.92 14.13
C ILE A 129 -19.50 -28.99 15.14
N VAL A 130 -18.54 -29.62 15.83
CA VAL A 130 -18.84 -30.64 16.84
C VAL A 130 -19.68 -30.07 17.98
N VAL A 131 -19.35 -28.88 18.49
CA VAL A 131 -20.14 -28.21 19.54
C VAL A 131 -21.54 -27.87 19.05
N ALA A 132 -21.69 -27.35 17.83
CA ALA A 132 -22.99 -27.04 17.26
C ALA A 132 -23.86 -28.31 17.12
N LEU A 133 -23.27 -29.43 16.69
CA LEU A 133 -23.98 -30.71 16.62
C LEU A 133 -24.37 -31.23 18.00
N LEU A 134 -23.49 -31.11 19.00
CA LEU A 134 -23.75 -31.51 20.38
C LEU A 134 -24.86 -30.66 21.02
N GLN A 135 -24.90 -29.36 20.74
CA GLN A 135 -25.98 -28.46 21.17
C GLN A 135 -27.30 -28.81 20.47
N ALA A 136 -27.27 -29.14 19.18
CA ALA A 136 -28.45 -29.55 18.43
C ALA A 136 -29.03 -30.87 18.96
N THR A 137 -28.20 -31.83 19.36
CA THR A 137 -28.67 -33.15 19.84
C THR A 137 -29.10 -33.15 21.31
N HIS A 138 -28.45 -32.36 22.18
CA HIS A 138 -28.69 -32.44 23.63
C HIS A 138 -29.55 -31.30 24.20
N ILE A 139 -29.64 -30.13 23.56
CA ILE A 139 -30.33 -28.95 24.11
C ILE A 139 -31.64 -28.64 23.35
N SER A 140 -31.82 -29.17 22.14
CA SER A 140 -32.89 -28.70 21.23
C SER A 140 -34.26 -29.40 21.28
N PRO A 141 -34.56 -30.51 22.00
CA PRO A 141 -35.93 -31.01 22.00
C PRO A 141 -36.90 -30.19 22.86
N LEU A 142 -36.43 -29.26 23.70
CA LEU A 142 -37.26 -28.57 24.70
C LEU A 142 -37.41 -27.05 24.53
N LEU A 143 -36.66 -26.40 23.63
CA LEU A 143 -36.69 -24.93 23.48
C LEU A 143 -36.80 -24.43 22.03
N TYR A 144 -37.05 -25.31 21.05
CA TYR A 144 -37.19 -24.91 19.64
C TYR A 144 -38.59 -24.37 19.31
N SER A 145 -38.96 -23.29 19.99
CA SER A 145 -40.07 -22.41 19.63
C SER A 145 -39.62 -20.94 19.62
N LYS A 146 -38.43 -20.65 19.07
CA LYS A 146 -37.93 -19.28 18.77
C LYS A 146 -36.89 -19.41 17.66
N SER A 147 -36.84 -18.64 16.56
CA SER A 147 -37.67 -17.65 15.86
C SER A 147 -36.89 -17.39 14.55
N PRO A 148 -37.48 -17.39 13.33
CA PRO A 148 -36.75 -17.23 12.06
C PRO A 148 -36.33 -15.76 11.77
N SER A 149 -35.88 -15.01 12.78
CA SER A 149 -35.68 -13.56 12.69
C SER A 149 -34.29 -13.11 12.24
N SER A 150 -33.25 -13.94 12.34
CA SER A 150 -31.87 -13.51 12.04
C SER A 150 -31.52 -13.56 10.55
N VAL A 151 -31.96 -14.60 9.83
CA VAL A 151 -31.73 -14.71 8.37
C VAL A 151 -32.50 -13.62 7.63
N SER A 152 -33.77 -13.39 7.99
CA SER A 152 -34.57 -12.33 7.37
C SER A 152 -34.05 -10.91 7.63
N ALA A 153 -33.37 -10.67 8.75
CA ALA A 153 -32.76 -9.37 9.03
C ALA A 153 -31.54 -9.09 8.14
N VAL A 154 -30.76 -10.11 7.80
CA VAL A 154 -29.62 -9.99 6.88
C VAL A 154 -30.12 -9.77 5.45
N ASP A 155 -31.12 -10.54 5.01
CA ASP A 155 -31.72 -10.39 3.68
C ASP A 155 -32.34 -8.99 3.48
N ARG A 156 -33.04 -8.46 4.50
CA ARG A 156 -33.57 -7.09 4.48
C ARG A 156 -32.47 -6.03 4.35
N ARG A 157 -31.32 -6.23 5.00
CA ARG A 157 -30.17 -5.30 4.88
C ARG A 157 -29.54 -5.35 3.50
N HIS A 158 -29.44 -6.54 2.91
CA HIS A 158 -28.94 -6.68 1.53
C HIS A 158 -29.86 -6.00 0.52
N GLU A 159 -31.17 -6.16 0.68
CA GLU A 159 -32.16 -5.50 -0.17
C GLU A 159 -32.10 -3.97 -0.03
N GLN A 160 -32.03 -3.46 1.20
CA GLN A 160 -31.87 -2.03 1.47
C GLN A 160 -30.56 -1.46 0.87
N ALA A 161 -29.45 -2.18 1.02
CA ALA A 161 -28.18 -1.79 0.43
C ALA A 161 -28.24 -1.77 -1.10
N ARG A 162 -28.95 -2.73 -1.72
CA ARG A 162 -29.15 -2.78 -3.16
C ARG A 162 -29.93 -1.58 -3.68
N LEU A 163 -31.03 -1.23 -3.01
CA LEU A 163 -31.85 -0.07 -3.35
C LEU A 163 -31.08 1.25 -3.19
N ALA A 164 -30.30 1.40 -2.11
CA ALA A 164 -29.47 2.58 -1.88
C ALA A 164 -28.39 2.77 -2.98
N LEU A 165 -27.80 1.68 -3.46
CA LEU A 165 -26.83 1.73 -4.56
C LEU A 165 -27.49 2.09 -5.89
N GLU A 166 -28.69 1.59 -6.16
CA GLU A 166 -29.44 1.92 -7.36
C GLU A 166 -29.84 3.40 -7.39
N GLU A 167 -30.33 3.92 -6.27
CA GLU A 167 -30.63 5.33 -6.08
C GLU A 167 -29.39 6.21 -6.26
N ALA A 168 -28.25 5.83 -5.67
CA ALA A 168 -26.99 6.55 -5.82
C ALA A 168 -26.48 6.57 -7.27
N ARG A 169 -26.65 5.48 -8.02
CA ARG A 169 -26.29 5.41 -9.45
C ARG A 169 -27.18 6.32 -10.29
N SER A 170 -28.48 6.31 -10.05
CA SER A 170 -29.43 7.17 -10.76
C SER A 170 -29.12 8.66 -10.52
N LYS A 171 -28.97 9.07 -9.25
CA LYS A 171 -28.60 10.45 -8.89
C LYS A 171 -27.24 10.87 -9.46
N GLY A 172 -26.27 9.95 -9.47
CA GLY A 172 -24.95 10.21 -10.06
C GLY A 172 -24.99 10.42 -11.58
N GLN A 173 -25.88 9.72 -12.28
CA GLN A 173 -26.11 9.91 -13.72
C GLN A 173 -26.77 11.26 -13.99
N GLU A 174 -27.83 11.60 -13.26
CA GLU A 174 -28.54 12.87 -13.39
C GLU A 174 -27.60 14.06 -13.13
N TYR A 175 -26.88 14.06 -12.01
CA TYR A 175 -25.91 15.11 -11.70
C TYR A 175 -24.77 15.19 -12.71
N GLY A 176 -24.31 14.03 -13.22
CA GLY A 176 -23.30 13.96 -14.27
C GLY A 176 -23.79 14.58 -15.58
N ASP A 177 -25.05 14.34 -15.95
CA ASP A 177 -25.66 14.89 -17.16
C ASP A 177 -25.97 16.37 -17.05
N GLU A 178 -26.47 16.84 -15.91
CA GLU A 178 -26.63 18.26 -15.61
C GLU A 178 -25.28 18.99 -15.70
N ARG A 179 -24.22 18.42 -15.11
CA ARG A 179 -22.86 18.97 -15.20
C ARG A 179 -22.37 19.01 -16.63
N ARG A 180 -22.59 17.95 -17.42
CA ARG A 180 -22.23 17.92 -18.85
C ARG A 180 -23.01 18.96 -19.65
N GLN A 181 -24.30 19.14 -19.38
CA GLN A 181 -25.12 20.17 -20.01
C GLN A 181 -24.66 21.58 -19.64
N GLY A 182 -24.35 21.82 -18.36
CA GLY A 182 -23.79 23.08 -17.87
C GLY A 182 -22.44 23.41 -18.52
N ILE A 183 -21.55 22.43 -18.65
CA ILE A 183 -20.27 22.60 -19.37
C ILE A 183 -20.54 22.90 -20.85
N ARG A 184 -21.44 22.18 -21.52
CA ARG A 184 -21.80 22.45 -22.93
C ARG A 184 -22.34 23.87 -23.12
N LYS A 185 -23.20 24.32 -22.21
CA LYS A 185 -23.74 25.69 -22.22
C LYS A 185 -22.63 26.72 -22.01
N TRP A 186 -21.76 26.51 -21.03
CA TRP A 186 -20.62 27.39 -20.76
C TRP A 186 -19.64 27.46 -21.95
N VAL A 187 -19.34 26.32 -22.58
CA VAL A 187 -18.49 26.25 -23.79
C VAL A 187 -19.11 27.03 -24.96
N ARG A 188 -20.44 26.94 -25.14
CA ARG A 188 -21.19 27.73 -26.13
C ARG A 188 -21.11 29.22 -25.86
N GLU A 189 -21.38 29.63 -24.62
CA GLU A 189 -21.35 31.03 -24.20
C GLU A 189 -19.94 31.64 -24.29
N ALA A 190 -18.90 30.84 -24.06
CA ALA A 190 -17.51 31.26 -24.18
C ALA A 190 -16.98 31.30 -25.63
N GLY A 191 -17.78 30.88 -26.63
CA GLY A 191 -17.34 30.79 -28.03
C GLY A 191 -16.25 29.75 -28.27
N LEU A 192 -16.14 28.73 -27.41
CA LEU A 192 -15.12 27.67 -27.46
C LEU A 192 -15.59 26.43 -28.23
N GLU A 193 -16.73 26.50 -28.91
CA GLU A 193 -17.27 25.43 -29.76
C GLU A 193 -16.31 25.20 -30.96
N GLY A 194 -15.36 24.27 -30.81
CA GLY A 194 -14.40 23.90 -31.87
C GLY A 194 -12.96 23.68 -31.39
N ALA A 195 -12.57 24.26 -30.24
CA ALA A 195 -11.19 24.15 -29.74
C ALA A 195 -10.80 22.73 -29.27
N GLY A 196 -11.79 21.88 -28.95
CA GLY A 196 -11.56 20.54 -28.39
C GLY A 196 -11.38 19.40 -29.40
N GLN A 197 -11.66 19.59 -30.69
CA GLN A 197 -11.53 18.51 -31.70
C GLN A 197 -10.07 18.20 -32.08
N ASN A 198 -9.11 19.07 -31.72
CA ASN A 198 -7.69 18.91 -32.06
C ASN A 198 -6.81 18.36 -30.92
N ILE A 199 -7.37 17.92 -29.79
CA ILE A 199 -6.59 17.18 -28.78
C ILE A 199 -6.54 15.70 -29.23
N GLY A 200 -5.79 15.48 -30.29
CA GLY A 200 -5.49 14.17 -30.82
C GLY A 200 -4.83 13.30 -29.75
N HIS A 201 -5.36 12.09 -29.58
CA HIS A 201 -4.67 10.98 -28.93
C HIS A 201 -3.31 10.80 -29.60
N GLY A 202 -2.24 11.29 -28.94
CA GLY A 202 -0.86 11.10 -29.35
C GLY A 202 -0.44 9.64 -29.22
N GLY A 203 -0.88 8.80 -30.15
CA GLY A 203 -0.29 7.50 -30.42
C GLY A 203 1.12 7.70 -30.93
N ARG A 204 2.11 7.48 -30.06
CA ARG A 204 3.54 7.54 -30.38
C ARG A 204 3.89 6.39 -31.33
N SER A 205 3.80 6.63 -32.63
CA SER A 205 4.37 5.73 -33.64
C SER A 205 5.89 5.71 -33.44
N ARG A 206 6.43 4.55 -33.08
CA ARG A 206 7.86 4.28 -33.05
C ARG A 206 8.26 4.03 -34.50
N GLU A 207 8.87 5.00 -35.14
CA GLU A 207 9.66 4.75 -36.35
C GLU A 207 10.84 3.87 -35.95
N SER A 208 10.90 2.69 -36.58
CA SER A 208 12.07 1.84 -36.65
C SER A 208 13.05 2.47 -37.63
N GLU A 209 14.10 3.10 -37.11
CA GLU A 209 15.30 3.40 -37.89
C GLU A 209 16.16 2.13 -37.96
N ASP A 210 16.11 1.49 -39.13
CA ASP A 210 17.16 0.59 -39.61
C ASP A 210 18.22 1.45 -40.31
N VAL A 211 19.42 1.58 -39.74
CA VAL A 211 20.73 1.63 -40.45
C VAL A 211 21.82 1.09 -39.52
#